data_AF-A0A8H7U714-F1
#
_entry.id   AF-A0A8H7U714-F1
#
_cell.length_a   1.000
_cell.length_b   1.000
_cell.length_c   1.000
_cell.angle_alpha   90.00
_cell.angle_beta   90.00
_cell.angle_gamma   90.00
#
_symmetry.space_group_name_H-M   'P 1'
#
loop_
_entity.id
_entity.type
_entity.pdbx_description
1 polymer ?
#
loop_
_entity_poly.entity_id
_entity_poly.type
_entity_poly.pdbx_seq_one_letter_code
_entity_poly.pdbx_strand_id
1 'polypeptide(L)'
;MPHETKSSFQDRLAVSAMPPPGPAYFNARRALWWIPTQDTPRPADPSPARQRLEQMLSKEGAEEDDLIWSAGVERVWQGLTGGAVLKKRLPLNIVVKLLLAGWIRDGTWPRGKVAPEPDDELLEVDQS
;
A
#
# COMPACT_ATOMS: atom_id res chain seq x y z
N MET A 1 -17.98 -24.12 -14.49
CA MET A 1 -18.31 -23.54 -13.17
C MET A 1 -16.98 -23.15 -12.51
N PRO A 2 -16.65 -21.86 -12.34
CA PRO A 2 -15.43 -21.47 -11.66
C PRO A 2 -15.57 -21.75 -10.16
N HIS A 3 -14.63 -22.48 -9.58
CA HIS A 3 -14.56 -22.68 -8.14
C HIS A 3 -14.00 -21.40 -7.50
N GLU A 4 -14.87 -20.66 -6.83
CA GLU A 4 -14.52 -19.47 -6.05
C GLU A 4 -13.54 -19.90 -4.95
N THR A 5 -12.25 -19.58 -5.13
CA THR A 5 -11.24 -19.89 -4.13
C THR A 5 -11.43 -18.92 -2.98
N LYS A 6 -12.14 -19.33 -1.92
CA LYS A 6 -12.34 -18.49 -0.75
C LYS A 6 -10.98 -18.11 -0.16
N SER A 7 -10.75 -16.81 0.01
CA SER A 7 -9.59 -16.29 0.73
C SER A 7 -9.68 -16.69 2.20
N SER A 8 -8.53 -16.97 2.85
CA SER A 8 -8.46 -17.36 4.28
C SER A 8 -9.16 -16.36 5.22
N PHE A 9 -9.33 -15.11 4.78
CA PHE A 9 -10.12 -14.11 5.49
C PHE A 9 -11.63 -14.36 5.38
N GLN A 10 -12.14 -14.71 4.19
CA GLN A 10 -13.57 -14.99 3.98
C GLN A 10 -14.03 -16.21 4.76
N ASP A 11 -13.18 -17.24 4.87
CA ASP A 11 -13.47 -18.41 5.68
C ASP A 11 -13.55 -18.06 7.17
N ARG A 12 -12.61 -17.23 7.67
CA ARG A 12 -12.63 -16.71 9.04
C ARG A 12 -13.85 -15.84 9.33
N LEU A 13 -14.25 -15.01 8.36
CA LEU A 13 -15.44 -14.18 8.49
C LEU A 13 -16.71 -15.03 8.56
N ALA A 14 -16.81 -16.09 7.74
CA ALA A 14 -17.98 -16.98 7.70
C ALA A 14 -18.20 -17.77 8.99
N VAL A 15 -17.14 -18.09 9.73
CA VAL A 15 -17.21 -18.83 11.01
C VAL A 15 -17.25 -17.93 12.24
N SER A 16 -17.05 -16.62 12.07
CA SER A 16 -17.07 -15.65 13.17
C SER A 16 -18.49 -15.18 13.49
N ALA A 17 -18.80 -15.05 14.78
CA ALA A 17 -20.04 -14.42 15.23
C ALA A 17 -19.94 -12.90 15.03
N MET A 18 -20.54 -12.41 13.94
CA MET A 18 -20.53 -11.00 13.59
C MET A 18 -21.75 -10.28 14.17
N PRO A 19 -21.61 -9.05 14.72
CA PRO A 19 -22.75 -8.25 15.14
C PRO A 19 -23.59 -7.80 13.92
N PRO A 20 -24.76 -7.19 14.11
CA PRO A 20 -25.53 -6.62 13.01
C PRO A 20 -24.73 -5.55 12.23
N PRO A 21 -24.99 -5.35 10.93
CA PRO A 21 -24.34 -4.32 10.12
C PRO A 21 -24.37 -2.94 10.78
N GLY A 22 -23.21 -2.28 10.83
CA GLY A 22 -23.01 -1.00 11.49
C GLY A 22 -21.55 -0.82 11.97
N PRO A 23 -21.27 0.21 12.79
CA PRO A 23 -19.91 0.47 13.28
C PRO A 23 -19.30 -0.71 14.04
N ALA A 24 -20.11 -1.42 14.85
CA ALA A 24 -19.69 -2.63 15.56
C ALA A 24 -19.28 -3.76 14.60
N TYR A 25 -20.02 -3.94 13.51
CA TYR A 25 -19.67 -4.91 12.46
C TYR A 25 -18.36 -4.55 11.77
N PHE A 26 -18.17 -3.27 11.43
CA PHE A 26 -16.92 -2.80 10.85
C PHE A 26 -15.73 -3.10 11.77
N ASN A 27 -15.84 -2.76 13.05
CA ASN A 27 -14.78 -2.99 14.03
C ASN A 27 -14.47 -4.48 14.22
N ALA A 28 -15.51 -5.32 14.35
CA ALA A 28 -15.34 -6.77 14.47
C ALA A 28 -14.67 -7.37 13.22
N ARG A 29 -15.11 -6.96 12.03
CA ARG A 29 -14.56 -7.43 10.75
C ARG A 29 -13.11 -6.99 10.58
N ARG A 30 -12.79 -5.75 10.95
CA ARG A 30 -11.43 -5.21 10.93
C ARG A 30 -10.51 -5.97 11.89
N ALA A 31 -10.98 -6.28 13.10
CA ALA A 31 -10.21 -7.07 14.06
C ALA A 31 -9.86 -8.46 13.49
N LEU A 32 -10.81 -9.13 12.84
CA LEU A 32 -10.56 -10.40 12.14
C LEU A 32 -9.58 -10.27 10.99
N TRP A 33 -9.65 -9.18 10.23
CA TRP A 33 -8.76 -8.92 9.10
C TRP A 33 -7.31 -8.71 9.55
N TRP A 34 -7.10 -8.17 10.74
CA TRP A 34 -5.78 -7.92 11.31
C TRP A 34 -5.07 -9.18 11.80
N ILE A 35 -5.78 -10.30 11.94
CA ILE A 35 -5.19 -11.56 12.40
C ILE A 35 -4.20 -12.06 11.34
N PRO A 36 -2.90 -12.20 11.66
CA PRO A 36 -1.90 -12.68 10.71
C PRO A 36 -2.26 -14.06 10.15
N THR A 37 -2.11 -14.23 8.84
CA THR A 37 -2.23 -15.53 8.17
C THR A 37 -0.93 -16.31 8.25
N GLN A 38 -1.01 -17.63 8.36
CA GLN A 38 0.17 -18.51 8.33
C GLN A 38 0.95 -18.40 7.01
N ASP A 39 0.27 -18.05 5.91
CA ASP A 39 0.88 -17.81 4.59
C ASP A 39 1.51 -16.42 4.45
N THR A 40 2.05 -15.83 5.51
CA THR A 40 2.92 -14.65 5.31
C THR A 40 4.10 -15.07 4.45
N PRO A 41 4.19 -14.56 3.21
CA PRO A 41 5.20 -15.03 2.29
C PRO A 41 6.58 -14.62 2.81
N ARG A 42 7.47 -15.60 2.93
CA ARG A 42 8.85 -15.35 3.35
C ARG A 42 9.49 -14.31 2.42
N PRO A 43 10.18 -13.29 2.96
CA PRO A 43 10.94 -12.36 2.14
C PRO A 43 11.92 -13.13 1.26
N ALA A 44 11.87 -12.89 -0.05
CA ALA A 44 12.85 -13.46 -0.96
C ALA A 44 14.22 -12.80 -0.73
N ASP A 45 15.30 -13.57 -0.88
CA ASP A 45 16.65 -13.02 -0.78
C ASP A 45 16.85 -11.92 -1.83
N PRO A 46 17.34 -10.74 -1.37
CA PRO A 46 17.43 -9.57 -2.23
C PRO A 46 18.48 -9.81 -3.32
N SER A 47 18.15 -9.47 -4.56
CA SER A 47 19.16 -9.41 -5.62
C SER A 47 20.09 -8.21 -5.40
N PRO A 48 21.31 -8.20 -5.98
CA PRO A 48 22.20 -7.03 -5.90
C PRO A 48 21.54 -5.73 -6.39
N ALA A 49 20.75 -5.82 -7.46
CA ALA A 49 19.97 -4.68 -7.97
C ALA A 49 18.94 -4.19 -6.94
N ARG A 50 18.26 -5.11 -6.23
CA ARG A 50 17.33 -4.75 -5.16
C ARG A 50 18.05 -4.11 -3.97
N GLN A 51 19.20 -4.66 -3.55
CA GLN A 51 20.00 -4.08 -2.46
C GLN A 51 20.45 -2.66 -2.80
N ARG A 52 20.90 -2.43 -4.04
CA ARG A 52 21.28 -1.09 -4.51
C ARG A 52 20.11 -0.11 -4.47
N LEU A 53 18.93 -0.53 -4.95
CA LEU A 53 17.72 0.29 -4.88
C LEU A 53 17.34 0.63 -3.44
N GLU A 54 17.37 -0.37 -2.55
CA GLU A 54 17.11 -0.18 -1.12
C GLU A 54 18.10 0.80 -0.48
N GLN A 55 19.38 0.70 -0.84
CA GLN A 55 20.42 1.58 -0.33
C GLN A 55 20.27 3.02 -0.84
N MET A 56 19.89 3.20 -2.10
CA MET A 56 19.60 4.53 -2.66
C MET A 56 18.41 5.18 -1.94
N LEU A 57 17.36 4.40 -1.66
CA LEU A 57 16.14 4.89 -1.02
C LEU A 57 16.16 4.84 0.52
N SER A 58 17.28 4.44 1.14
CA SER A 58 17.39 4.39 2.60
C SER A 58 17.63 5.78 3.21
N LYS A 59 18.26 6.69 2.44
CA LYS A 59 18.51 8.07 2.81
C LYS A 59 17.18 8.81 3.03
N GLU A 60 17.15 9.69 4.02
CA GLU A 60 16.02 10.59 4.26
C GLU A 60 15.91 11.62 3.13
N GLY A 61 14.69 11.84 2.62
CA GLY A 61 14.45 12.70 1.45
C GLY A 61 14.93 12.14 0.11
N ALA A 62 15.30 10.84 0.04
CA ALA A 62 15.77 10.22 -1.20
C ALA A 62 14.75 10.28 -2.34
N GLU A 63 13.46 10.34 -2.02
CA GLU A 63 12.37 10.50 -2.99
C GLU A 63 12.43 11.82 -3.78
N GLU A 64 13.09 12.85 -3.24
CA GLU A 64 13.21 14.18 -3.87
C GLU A 64 14.54 14.41 -4.55
N ASP A 65 15.53 13.58 -4.26
CA ASP A 65 16.90 13.75 -4.72
C ASP A 65 17.01 13.40 -6.22
N ASP A 66 17.25 14.41 -7.07
CA ASP A 66 17.33 14.24 -8.53
C ASP A 66 18.54 13.40 -8.97
N LEU A 67 19.61 13.36 -8.18
CA LEU A 67 20.74 12.48 -8.45
C LEU A 67 20.34 11.02 -8.20
N ILE A 68 19.58 10.76 -7.14
CA ILE A 68 19.05 9.42 -6.85
C ILE A 68 18.03 9.00 -7.91
N TRP A 69 17.19 9.94 -8.36
CA TRP A 69 16.22 9.71 -9.43
C TRP A 69 16.89 9.22 -10.72
N SER A 70 17.82 10.03 -11.22
CA SER A 70 18.54 9.78 -12.47
C SER A 70 19.48 8.57 -12.38
N ALA A 71 20.01 8.25 -11.19
CA ALA A 71 20.86 7.09 -10.95
C ALA A 71 20.15 5.73 -11.07
N GLY A 72 18.81 5.68 -11.13
CA GLY A 72 18.09 4.46 -11.48
C GLY A 72 16.67 4.32 -10.93
N VAL A 73 16.24 5.18 -10.01
CA VAL A 73 14.87 5.14 -9.46
C VAL A 73 13.84 5.39 -10.56
N GLU A 74 14.12 6.31 -11.50
CA GLU A 74 13.24 6.60 -12.65
C GLU A 74 12.89 5.34 -13.43
N ARG A 75 13.89 4.53 -13.80
CA ARG A 75 13.68 3.32 -14.60
C ARG A 75 12.85 2.28 -13.86
N VAL A 76 13.06 2.14 -12.55
CA VAL A 76 12.27 1.20 -11.73
C VAL A 76 10.83 1.69 -11.60
N TRP A 77 10.64 2.99 -11.42
CA TRP A 77 9.31 3.61 -11.37
C TRP A 77 8.55 3.45 -12.67
N GLN A 78 9.16 3.75 -13.82
CA GLN A 78 8.55 3.57 -15.15
C GLN A 78 8.13 2.12 -15.39
N GLY A 79 8.95 1.15 -14.96
CA GLY A 79 8.58 -0.27 -15.04
C GLY A 79 7.37 -0.58 -14.17
N LEU A 80 7.33 -0.07 -12.93
CA LEU A 80 6.24 -0.31 -12.00
C LEU A 80 4.92 0.31 -12.48
N THR A 81 4.92 1.58 -12.89
CA THR A 81 3.73 2.29 -13.38
C THR A 81 3.30 1.83 -14.77
N GLY A 82 4.23 1.33 -15.58
CA GLY A 82 3.96 0.67 -16.86
C GLY A 82 3.37 -0.73 -16.76
N GLY A 83 3.09 -1.23 -15.55
CA GLY A 83 2.47 -2.55 -15.33
C GLY A 83 3.43 -3.74 -15.44
N ALA A 84 4.74 -3.51 -15.36
CA ALA A 84 5.69 -4.62 -15.36
C ALA A 84 5.53 -5.50 -14.11
N VAL A 85 5.50 -6.81 -14.31
CA VAL A 85 5.39 -7.77 -13.21
C VAL A 85 6.74 -7.91 -12.50
N LEU A 86 6.74 -7.72 -11.18
CA LEU A 86 7.93 -7.90 -10.36
C LEU A 86 8.35 -9.37 -10.30
N LYS A 87 9.52 -9.69 -10.87
CA LYS A 87 10.13 -11.04 -10.80
C LYS A 87 10.48 -11.45 -9.37
N LYS A 88 10.82 -10.47 -8.53
CA LYS A 88 11.09 -10.65 -7.10
C LYS A 88 10.25 -9.64 -6.32
N ARG A 89 9.72 -10.07 -5.18
CA ARG A 89 8.97 -9.21 -4.27
C ARG A 89 9.84 -8.04 -3.79
N LEU A 90 9.25 -6.85 -3.75
CA LEU A 90 9.85 -5.66 -3.17
C LEU A 90 9.19 -5.35 -1.82
N PRO A 91 9.94 -4.85 -0.83
CA PRO A 91 9.36 -4.34 0.41
C PRO A 91 8.41 -3.18 0.14
N LEU A 92 7.27 -3.16 0.81
CA LEU A 92 6.23 -2.14 0.57
C LEU A 92 6.73 -0.72 0.84
N ASN A 93 7.54 -0.52 1.89
CA ASN A 93 8.12 0.79 2.19
C ASN A 93 8.97 1.35 1.03
N ILE A 94 9.71 0.49 0.33
CA ILE A 94 10.49 0.87 -0.85
C ILE A 94 9.59 1.24 -2.01
N VAL A 95 8.54 0.44 -2.24
CA VAL A 95 7.54 0.72 -3.29
C VAL A 95 6.86 2.07 -3.03
N VAL A 96 6.48 2.37 -1.79
CA VAL A 96 5.88 3.65 -1.41
C VAL A 96 6.82 4.81 -1.70
N LYS A 97 8.10 4.72 -1.32
CA LYS A 97 9.10 5.76 -1.64
C LYS A 97 9.29 5.97 -3.14
N LEU A 98 9.30 4.86 -3.91
CA LEU A 98 9.43 4.90 -5.35
C LEU A 98 8.25 5.61 -6.03
N LEU A 99 7.02 5.28 -5.61
CA LEU A 99 5.80 5.92 -6.10
C LEU A 99 5.78 7.41 -5.74
N LEU A 100 6.11 7.74 -4.49
CA LEU A 100 6.21 9.11 -4.01
C LEU A 100 7.20 9.93 -4.84
N ALA A 101 8.38 9.37 -5.15
CA ALA A 101 9.39 10.03 -5.97
C ALA A 101 8.88 10.39 -7.38
N GLY A 102 8.07 9.50 -7.98
CA GLY A 102 7.43 9.79 -9.27
C GLY A 102 6.31 10.82 -9.16
N TRP A 103 5.42 10.68 -8.18
CA TRP A 103 4.31 11.64 -8.02
C TRP A 103 4.77 13.05 -7.68
N ILE A 104 5.88 13.21 -6.96
CA ILE A 104 6.48 14.53 -6.72
C ILE A 104 6.89 15.17 -8.05
N ARG A 105 7.47 14.40 -8.98
CA ARG A 105 7.94 14.88 -10.28
C ARG A 105 6.82 15.12 -11.28
N ASP A 106 5.79 14.28 -11.23
CA ASP A 106 4.57 14.44 -12.04
C ASP A 106 3.66 15.56 -11.49
N GLY A 107 3.96 16.12 -10.32
CA GLY A 107 3.16 17.14 -9.65
C GLY A 107 1.88 16.61 -8.99
N THR A 108 1.64 15.29 -9.06
CA THR A 108 0.51 14.58 -8.43
C THR A 108 0.59 14.54 -6.91
N TRP A 109 1.80 14.71 -6.34
CA TRP A 109 2.01 14.84 -4.90
C TRP A 109 2.51 16.25 -4.54
N PRO A 110 1.61 17.24 -4.45
CA PRO A 110 2.00 18.62 -4.17
C PRO A 110 2.35 18.81 -2.69
N ARG A 111 3.64 19.04 -2.38
CA ARG A 111 4.07 19.38 -1.02
C ARG A 111 3.52 20.74 -0.59
N GLY A 112 3.13 20.83 0.69
CA GLY A 112 2.61 22.07 1.29
C GLY A 112 1.21 22.46 0.83
N LYS A 113 0.54 21.64 0.02
CA LYS A 113 -0.86 21.86 -0.34
C LYS A 113 -1.75 21.12 0.63
N VAL A 114 -2.71 21.87 1.15
CA VAL A 114 -3.75 21.36 2.05
C VAL A 114 -4.79 20.67 1.17
N ALA A 115 -5.14 19.43 1.51
CA ALA A 115 -6.25 18.76 0.88
C ALA A 115 -7.52 19.61 1.10
N PRO A 116 -8.40 19.76 0.09
CA PRO A 116 -9.71 20.37 0.31
C PRO A 116 -10.44 19.70 1.47
N GLU A 117 -11.34 20.43 2.12
CA GLU A 117 -12.22 19.81 3.11
C GLU A 117 -12.99 18.65 2.46
N PRO A 118 -13.10 17.50 3.14
CA PRO A 118 -13.82 16.35 2.61
C PRO A 118 -15.31 16.67 2.52
N ASP A 119 -15.92 16.41 1.37
CA ASP A 119 -17.37 16.59 1.16
C ASP A 119 -18.23 15.62 1.99
N ASP A 120 -17.61 14.57 2.57
CA ASP A 120 -18.24 13.51 3.35
C ASP A 120 -18.28 13.83 4.87
N GLU A 121 -18.59 15.07 5.27
CA GLU A 121 -19.01 15.31 6.65
C GLU A 121 -20.36 14.63 6.89
N LEU A 122 -20.37 13.58 7.70
CA LEU A 122 -21.60 12.98 8.22
C LEU A 122 -22.33 14.06 9.01
N LEU A 123 -23.36 14.66 8.40
CA LEU A 123 -24.28 15.57 9.07
C LEU A 123 -24.70 14.92 10.39
N GLU A 124 -24.32 15.52 11.51
CA GLU A 124 -24.77 15.09 12.82
C GLU A 124 -26.30 15.13 12.80
N VAL A 125 -26.92 13.95 12.74
CA VAL A 125 -28.36 13.82 12.84
C VAL A 125 -28.70 14.15 14.28
N ASP A 126 -29.12 15.39 14.48
CA ASP A 126 -29.66 15.91 15.74
C ASP A 126 -30.73 14.93 16.25
N GLN A 127 -30.40 14.19 17.31
CA GLN A 127 -31.33 13.26 17.95
C GLN A 127 -32.29 14.10 18.82
N SER A 128 -33.45 14.43 18.23
CA SER A 128 -34.62 14.92 18.97
C SER A 128 -35.31 13.81 19.76
#